data_AF-A0A1W5C9D0-F1
#
_entry.id   AF-A0A1W5C9D0-F1
#
_cell.length_a   1.000
_cell.length_b   1.000
_cell.length_c   1.000
_cell.angle_alpha   90.00
_cell.angle_beta   90.00
_cell.angle_gamma   90.00
#
_symmetry.space_group_name_H-M   'P 1'
#
loop_
_entity.id
_entity.type
_entity.pdbx_description
1 polymer ?
#
loop_
_entity_poly.entity_id
_entity_poly.type
_entity_poly.pdbx_seq_one_letter_code
_entity_poly.pdbx_strand_id
1 'polypeptide(L)'
;MRTKYSGVEPPVERSESDFDAAAKYHVSADVEYLRYFVSYIVQFQFHRAACEKAGQYVKGDPEKTVNNCDIYQSTEAGNALKAMLAMGSSKPWPDAMEVLTGQRKMSADALIEYFQPLYDWLVKENKALGAHVGWEEKPKCKSA
;
A
#
# COMPACT_ATOMS: atom_id res chain seq x y z
N MET A 1 4.56 -19.65 -3.00
CA MET A 1 4.53 -18.20 -2.64
C MET A 1 3.11 -17.63 -2.53
N ARG A 2 2.21 -17.84 -3.51
CA ARG A 2 0.86 -17.24 -3.50
C ARG A 2 0.02 -17.63 -2.27
N THR A 3 -0.06 -18.91 -1.93
CA THR A 3 -0.75 -19.40 -0.72
C THR A 3 -0.15 -18.80 0.55
N LYS A 4 1.17 -18.87 0.73
CA LYS A 4 1.86 -18.37 1.94
C LYS A 4 1.59 -16.90 2.26
N TYR A 5 1.67 -16.01 1.27
CA TYR A 5 1.57 -14.56 1.51
C TYR A 5 0.17 -13.97 1.26
N SER A 6 -0.73 -14.70 0.59
CA SER A 6 -2.06 -14.16 0.22
C SER A 6 -3.23 -15.09 0.50
N GLY A 7 -3.01 -16.34 0.90
CA GLY A 7 -4.11 -17.26 1.25
C GLY A 7 -5.02 -17.64 0.09
N VAL A 8 -4.51 -17.59 -1.14
CA VAL A 8 -5.25 -17.94 -2.36
C VAL A 8 -4.64 -19.14 -3.07
N GLU A 9 -5.48 -19.87 -3.80
CA GLU A 9 -5.11 -21.06 -4.55
C GLU A 9 -5.77 -21.09 -5.95
N PRO A 10 -5.20 -21.83 -6.91
CA PRO A 10 -5.87 -22.11 -8.18
C PRO A 10 -7.25 -22.78 -8.00
N PRO A 11 -8.19 -22.56 -8.93
CA PRO A 11 -9.51 -23.20 -8.87
C PRO A 11 -9.46 -24.72 -9.14
N VAL A 12 -8.42 -25.19 -9.83
CA VAL A 12 -8.17 -26.59 -10.20
C VAL A 12 -6.72 -26.96 -9.88
N GLU A 13 -6.43 -28.26 -9.78
CA GLU A 13 -5.06 -28.75 -9.57
C GLU A 13 -4.12 -28.31 -10.71
N ARG A 14 -2.94 -27.80 -10.35
CA ARG A 14 -1.85 -27.45 -11.29
C ARG A 14 -0.65 -28.38 -11.11
N SER A 15 0.30 -28.36 -12.04
CA SER A 15 1.55 -29.11 -11.91
C SER A 15 2.72 -28.41 -12.60
N GLU A 16 3.91 -28.99 -12.52
CA GLU A 16 5.11 -28.51 -13.23
C GLU A 16 5.00 -28.54 -14.77
N SER A 17 3.93 -29.14 -15.34
CA SER A 17 3.64 -29.00 -16.77
C SER A 17 2.95 -27.67 -17.13
N ASP A 18 2.49 -26.91 -16.12
CA ASP A 18 1.91 -25.58 -16.27
C ASP A 18 2.96 -24.47 -16.00
N PHE A 19 2.77 -23.29 -16.58
CA PHE A 19 3.59 -22.10 -16.28
C PHE A 19 2.72 -20.86 -16.05
N ASP A 20 2.19 -20.74 -14.83
CA ASP A 20 1.16 -19.73 -14.49
C ASP A 20 1.70 -18.31 -14.27
N ALA A 21 3.01 -18.15 -14.01
CA ALA A 21 3.59 -16.84 -13.69
C ALA A 21 3.38 -15.84 -14.85
N ALA A 22 3.55 -16.27 -16.09
CA ALA A 22 3.38 -15.44 -17.28
C ALA A 22 1.94 -14.97 -17.53
N ALA A 23 0.93 -15.54 -16.86
CA ALA A 23 -0.45 -15.08 -16.97
C ALA A 23 -0.66 -13.68 -16.38
N LYS A 24 0.30 -13.15 -15.61
CA LYS A 24 0.32 -11.74 -15.17
C LYS A 24 1.15 -10.90 -16.15
N TYR A 25 0.52 -9.86 -16.72
CA TYR A 25 1.13 -8.93 -17.70
C TYR A 25 2.60 -8.58 -17.39
N HIS A 26 2.87 -8.12 -16.16
CA HIS A 26 4.20 -7.65 -15.76
C HIS A 26 5.31 -8.70 -15.82
N VAL A 27 4.96 -9.99 -15.65
CA VAL A 27 5.92 -11.09 -15.82
C VAL A 27 6.24 -11.27 -17.30
N SER A 28 5.22 -11.31 -18.15
CA SER A 28 5.39 -11.47 -19.61
C SER A 28 6.03 -10.25 -20.28
N ALA A 29 5.79 -9.05 -19.75
CA ALA A 29 6.29 -7.80 -20.29
C ALA A 29 7.63 -7.34 -19.67
N ASP A 30 8.25 -8.17 -18.82
CA ASP A 30 9.49 -7.85 -18.11
C ASP A 30 9.44 -6.48 -17.37
N VAL A 31 8.32 -6.24 -16.68
CA VAL A 31 8.11 -5.03 -15.88
C VAL A 31 8.22 -5.37 -14.41
N GLU A 32 9.27 -4.84 -13.78
CA GLU A 32 9.54 -4.99 -12.35
C GLU A 32 8.31 -4.61 -11.49
N TYR A 33 8.02 -5.40 -10.44
CA TYR A 33 6.76 -5.33 -9.68
C TYR A 33 6.89 -4.75 -8.27
N LEU A 34 8.10 -4.69 -7.67
CA LEU A 34 8.32 -4.10 -6.34
C LEU A 34 7.98 -2.61 -6.33
N ARG A 35 8.03 -1.92 -7.48
CA ARG A 35 7.53 -0.53 -7.61
C ARG A 35 6.10 -0.36 -7.08
N TYR A 36 5.24 -1.37 -7.25
CA TYR A 36 3.89 -1.33 -6.71
C TYR A 36 3.92 -1.50 -5.20
N PHE A 37 4.63 -2.49 -4.67
CA PHE A 37 4.75 -2.69 -3.22
C PHE A 37 5.25 -1.43 -2.50
N VAL A 38 6.32 -0.81 -3.01
CA VAL A 38 6.85 0.46 -2.48
C VAL A 38 5.80 1.57 -2.61
N SER A 39 5.18 1.71 -3.77
CA SER A 39 4.13 2.71 -4.01
C SER A 39 2.96 2.60 -3.03
N TYR A 40 2.48 1.38 -2.74
CA TYR A 40 1.39 1.13 -1.79
C TYR A 40 1.74 1.49 -0.33
N ILE A 41 3.02 1.64 0.01
CA ILE A 41 3.45 2.13 1.32
C ILE A 41 3.64 3.65 1.27
N VAL A 42 4.47 4.15 0.36
CA VAL A 42 4.86 5.57 0.34
C VAL A 42 3.73 6.50 -0.08
N GLN A 43 2.75 6.03 -0.86
CA GLN A 43 1.61 6.86 -1.24
C GLN A 43 0.81 7.35 -0.02
N PHE A 44 0.75 6.56 1.06
CA PHE A 44 0.08 6.98 2.30
C PHE A 44 0.93 7.99 3.09
N GLN A 45 2.27 7.87 3.06
CA GLN A 45 3.15 8.91 3.62
C GLN A 45 2.97 10.24 2.87
N PHE A 46 2.89 10.19 1.54
CA PHE A 46 2.66 11.36 0.70
C PHE A 46 1.26 11.95 0.91
N HIS A 47 0.23 11.11 0.94
CA HIS A 47 -1.15 11.52 1.19
C HIS A 47 -1.28 12.23 2.53
N ARG A 48 -0.79 11.61 3.62
CA ARG A 48 -0.82 12.22 4.96
C ARG A 48 -0.12 13.59 4.96
N ALA A 49 1.09 13.69 4.41
CA ALA A 49 1.83 14.95 4.35
C ALA A 49 1.12 16.02 3.48
N ALA A 50 0.51 15.63 2.37
CA ALA A 50 -0.27 16.53 1.52
C ALA A 50 -1.53 17.03 2.24
N CYS A 51 -2.21 16.15 2.98
CA CYS A 51 -3.37 16.50 3.80
C CYS A 51 -3.02 17.45 4.96
N GLU A 52 -1.88 17.26 5.62
CA GLU A 52 -1.35 18.21 6.62
C GLU A 52 -1.16 19.60 6.00
N LYS A 53 -0.52 19.66 4.82
CA LYS A 53 -0.28 20.92 4.10
C LYS A 53 -1.54 21.58 3.59
N ALA A 54 -2.55 20.80 3.23
CA ALA A 54 -3.89 21.28 2.84
C ALA A 54 -4.74 21.71 4.05
N GLY A 55 -4.29 21.48 5.29
CA GLY A 55 -5.07 21.75 6.50
C GLY A 55 -6.27 20.80 6.69
N GLN A 56 -6.26 19.67 5.99
CA GLN A 56 -7.33 18.67 5.91
C GLN A 56 -7.12 17.48 6.85
N TYR A 57 -5.94 17.36 7.45
CA TYR A 57 -5.63 16.33 8.43
C TYR A 57 -4.95 16.93 9.67
N VAL A 58 -5.41 16.50 10.84
CA VAL A 58 -4.79 16.75 12.14
C VAL A 58 -4.83 15.45 12.94
N LYS A 59 -3.68 14.99 13.41
CA LYS A 59 -3.60 13.72 14.13
C LYS A 59 -4.50 13.72 15.37
N GLY A 60 -5.44 12.78 15.44
CA GLY A 60 -6.38 12.61 16.55
C GLY A 60 -7.65 13.47 16.46
N ASP A 61 -7.79 14.30 15.43
CA ASP A 61 -9.01 15.05 15.15
C ASP A 61 -10.02 14.16 14.41
N PRO A 62 -11.23 13.93 14.94
CA PRO A 62 -12.24 13.10 14.29
C PRO A 62 -12.82 13.71 13.00
N GLU A 63 -12.74 15.02 12.81
CA GLU A 63 -13.26 15.70 11.62
C GLU A 63 -12.20 15.80 10.52
N LYS A 64 -10.92 15.82 10.90
CA LYS A 64 -9.77 15.97 9.99
C LYS A 64 -8.92 14.71 9.94
N THR A 65 -9.47 13.66 9.36
CA THR A 65 -8.81 12.35 9.26
C THR A 65 -8.10 12.18 7.92
N VAL A 66 -7.17 11.22 7.84
CA VAL A 66 -6.56 10.86 6.55
C VAL A 66 -7.56 10.21 5.59
N ASN A 67 -8.66 9.64 6.09
CA ASN A 67 -9.66 8.91 5.33
C ASN A 67 -10.65 9.81 4.58
N ASN A 68 -10.91 11.02 5.08
CA ASN A 68 -11.85 11.98 4.49
C ASN A 68 -11.16 13.23 3.90
N CYS A 69 -9.83 13.30 3.98
CA CYS A 69 -9.04 14.40 3.42
C CYS A 69 -9.23 14.52 1.90
N ASP A 70 -9.50 15.75 1.43
CA ASP A 70 -9.46 16.13 0.02
C ASP A 70 -8.44 17.25 -0.21
N ILE A 71 -7.40 16.97 -1.01
CA ILE A 71 -6.34 17.95 -1.34
C ILE A 71 -6.67 18.81 -2.57
N TYR A 72 -7.86 18.67 -3.15
CA TYR A 72 -8.29 19.47 -4.29
C TYR A 72 -8.15 20.97 -3.99
N GLN A 73 -7.63 21.72 -4.97
CA GLN A 73 -7.35 23.17 -4.88
C GLN A 73 -6.34 23.61 -3.80
N SER A 74 -5.66 22.70 -3.10
CA SER A 74 -4.58 23.08 -2.19
C SER A 74 -3.29 23.42 -2.96
N THR A 75 -3.00 24.70 -3.07
CA THR A 75 -1.75 25.17 -3.67
C THR A 75 -0.53 24.81 -2.82
N GLU A 76 -0.68 24.74 -1.51
CA GLU A 76 0.34 24.35 -0.55
C GLU A 76 0.78 22.89 -0.76
N ALA A 77 -0.19 21.96 -0.86
CA ALA A 77 0.08 20.57 -1.17
C ALA A 77 0.70 20.41 -2.57
N GLY A 78 0.15 21.11 -3.57
CA GLY A 78 0.66 21.10 -4.94
C GLY A 78 2.11 21.62 -5.06
N ASN A 79 2.46 22.68 -4.33
CA ASN A 79 3.81 23.24 -4.31
C ASN A 79 4.84 22.26 -3.71
N ALA A 80 4.47 21.55 -2.63
CA ALA A 80 5.34 20.54 -2.04
C ALA A 80 5.52 19.32 -2.96
N LEU A 81 4.44 18.84 -3.58
CA LEU A 81 4.51 17.76 -4.57
C LEU A 81 5.39 18.17 -5.77
N LYS A 82 5.20 19.38 -6.30
CA LYS A 82 6.00 19.91 -7.40
C LYS A 82 7.48 19.96 -7.05
N ALA A 83 7.84 20.41 -5.84
CA ALA A 83 9.21 20.49 -5.39
C ALA A 83 9.89 19.11 -5.36
N MET A 84 9.22 18.09 -4.81
CA MET A 84 9.71 16.70 -4.83
C MET A 84 9.85 16.16 -6.25
N LEU A 85 8.82 16.30 -7.09
CA LEU A 85 8.80 15.74 -8.45
C LEU A 85 9.83 16.40 -9.38
N ALA A 86 10.07 17.70 -9.22
CA ALA A 86 11.06 18.45 -10.01
C ALA A 86 12.50 17.94 -9.81
N MET A 87 12.79 17.26 -8.69
CA MET A 87 14.11 16.67 -8.44
C MET A 87 14.41 15.50 -9.38
N GLY A 88 13.38 14.83 -9.93
CA GLY A 88 13.54 13.63 -10.75
C GLY A 88 14.45 12.61 -10.06
N SER A 89 15.50 12.17 -10.76
CA SER A 89 16.52 11.26 -10.20
C SER A 89 17.84 11.96 -9.83
N SER A 90 17.85 13.30 -9.69
CA SER A 90 19.07 14.07 -9.41
C SER A 90 19.65 13.87 -8.00
N LYS A 91 18.85 13.34 -7.08
CA LYS A 91 19.22 13.03 -5.69
C LYS A 91 18.74 11.63 -5.31
N PRO A 92 19.37 10.98 -4.31
CA PRO A 92 18.81 9.78 -3.68
C PRO A 92 17.36 10.00 -3.21
N TRP A 93 16.51 8.98 -3.34
CA TRP A 93 15.09 9.06 -2.99
C TRP A 93 14.78 9.54 -1.55
N PRO A 94 15.61 9.30 -0.51
CA PRO A 94 15.35 9.84 0.82
C PRO A 94 15.32 11.37 0.84
N ASP A 95 16.13 12.03 0.01
CA ASP A 95 16.18 13.48 -0.08
C ASP A 95 14.91 14.02 -0.76
N ALA A 96 14.40 13.31 -1.78
CA ALA A 96 13.13 13.67 -2.42
C ALA A 96 11.94 13.50 -1.47
N MET A 97 11.89 12.37 -0.73
CA MET A 97 10.83 12.11 0.25
C MET A 97 10.81 13.16 1.37
N GLU A 98 11.97 13.62 1.83
CA GLU A 98 12.09 14.64 2.87
C GLU A 98 11.46 15.99 2.47
N VAL A 99 11.55 16.37 1.20
CA VAL A 99 10.95 17.63 0.69
C VAL A 99 9.44 17.67 0.87
N LEU A 100 8.75 16.54 0.61
CA LEU A 100 7.30 16.47 0.77
C LEU A 100 6.89 16.19 2.22
N THR A 101 7.56 15.22 2.86
CA THR A 101 7.08 14.60 4.10
C THR A 101 7.86 15.00 5.35
N GLY A 102 9.04 15.60 5.21
CA GLY A 102 10.01 15.76 6.31
C GLY A 102 10.66 14.44 6.77
N GLN A 103 10.36 13.31 6.11
CA GLN A 103 10.85 11.99 6.48
C GLN A 103 11.87 11.48 5.45
N ARG A 104 12.85 10.70 5.91
CA ARG A 104 13.91 10.11 5.07
C ARG A 104 13.81 8.59 4.92
N LYS A 105 12.74 7.98 5.44
CA LYS A 105 12.54 6.52 5.47
C LYS A 105 11.14 6.16 5.00
N MET A 106 11.05 5.06 4.26
CA MET A 106 9.79 4.39 4.02
C MET A 106 9.25 3.82 5.33
N SER A 107 7.98 4.10 5.63
CA SER A 107 7.29 3.62 6.84
C SER A 107 5.85 3.21 6.53
N ALA A 108 5.39 2.13 7.15
CA ALA A 108 4.01 1.68 7.09
C ALA A 108 3.07 2.47 8.01
N ASP A 109 3.57 3.39 8.85
CA ASP A 109 2.76 4.07 9.87
C ASP A 109 1.55 4.80 9.28
N ALA A 110 1.72 5.50 8.16
CA ALA A 110 0.63 6.24 7.51
C ALA A 110 -0.43 5.30 6.90
N LEU A 111 0.00 4.15 6.37
CA LEU A 111 -0.90 3.11 5.84
C LEU A 111 -1.69 2.46 6.98
N ILE A 112 -1.01 2.11 8.08
CA ILE A 112 -1.64 1.53 9.27
C ILE A 112 -2.64 2.51 9.87
N GLU A 113 -2.25 3.78 10.04
CA GLU A 113 -3.14 4.84 10.52
C GLU A 113 -4.41 4.95 9.67
N TYR A 114 -4.26 4.96 8.34
CA TYR A 114 -5.40 5.04 7.43
C TYR A 114 -6.38 3.87 7.61
N PHE A 115 -5.89 2.65 7.79
CA PHE A 115 -6.75 1.47 7.93
C PHE A 115 -7.09 1.09 9.38
N GLN A 116 -6.58 1.82 10.39
CA GLN A 116 -6.78 1.48 11.79
C GLN A 116 -8.27 1.38 12.18
N PRO A 117 -9.16 2.33 11.79
CA PRO A 117 -10.58 2.22 12.13
C PRO A 117 -11.24 0.96 11.52
N LEU A 118 -10.85 0.60 10.29
CA LEU A 118 -11.34 -0.61 9.63
C LEU A 118 -10.82 -1.87 10.31
N TYR A 119 -9.53 -1.89 10.68
CA TYR A 119 -8.92 -3.00 11.40
C TYR A 119 -9.63 -3.26 12.74
N ASP A 120 -9.84 -2.21 13.53
CA ASP A 120 -10.49 -2.32 14.84
C ASP A 120 -11.94 -2.83 14.72
N TRP A 121 -12.64 -2.42 13.66
CA TRP A 121 -13.98 -2.93 13.35
C TRP A 121 -13.95 -4.40 12.92
N LEU A 122 -13.08 -4.77 11.98
CA LEU A 122 -12.96 -6.14 11.47
C LEU A 122 -12.58 -7.15 12.55
N VAL A 123 -11.69 -6.78 13.49
CA VAL A 123 -11.32 -7.64 14.62
C VAL A 123 -12.52 -7.99 15.49
N LYS A 124 -13.38 -7.00 15.77
CA LYS A 124 -14.60 -7.21 16.57
C LYS A 124 -15.63 -8.04 15.80
N GLU A 125 -15.87 -7.68 14.55
CA GLU A 125 -16.91 -8.31 13.73
C GLU A 125 -16.58 -9.77 13.40
N ASN A 126 -15.34 -10.06 12.99
CA ASN A 126 -14.89 -11.43 12.73
C ASN A 126 -15.05 -12.32 13.98
N LYS A 127 -14.76 -11.77 15.17
CA LYS A 127 -14.96 -12.48 16.44
C LYS A 127 -16.44 -12.72 16.72
N ALA A 128 -17.30 -11.73 16.49
CA ALA A 128 -18.74 -11.85 16.69
C ALA A 128 -19.38 -12.91 15.77
N LEU A 129 -18.92 -12.97 14.51
CA LEU A 129 -19.38 -13.94 13.51
C LEU A 129 -18.74 -15.32 13.66
N GLY A 130 -17.68 -15.46 14.48
CA GLY A 130 -16.89 -16.68 14.54
C GLY A 130 -16.16 -16.99 13.22
N ALA A 131 -15.82 -15.96 12.44
CA ALA A 131 -15.11 -16.11 11.18
C ALA A 131 -13.68 -16.63 11.43
N HIS A 132 -13.29 -17.67 10.70
CA HIS A 132 -11.94 -18.21 10.79
C HIS A 132 -10.91 -17.26 10.17
N VAL A 133 -9.82 -16.98 10.89
CA VAL A 133 -8.70 -16.15 10.42
C VAL A 133 -7.47 -17.03 10.23
N GLY A 134 -6.92 -17.00 9.03
CA GLY A 134 -5.82 -17.87 8.60
C GLY A 134 -6.29 -18.92 7.59
N TRP A 135 -5.35 -19.74 7.13
CA TRP A 135 -5.59 -20.82 6.18
C TRP A 135 -4.53 -21.91 6.33
N GLU A 136 -4.84 -23.10 5.84
CA GLU A 136 -3.88 -24.21 5.76
C GLU A 136 -3.01 -24.07 4.50
N GLU A 137 -1.72 -24.34 4.60
CA GLU A 137 -0.83 -24.36 3.43
C GLU A 137 -0.95 -25.70 2.67
N LYS A 138 -2.08 -25.90 1.99
CA LYS A 138 -2.34 -27.03 1.08
C LYS A 138 -2.34 -26.55 -0.37
N PRO A 139 -1.18 -26.31 -0.99
CA PRO A 139 -1.13 -25.79 -2.35
C PRO A 139 -1.72 -26.79 -3.34
N LYS A 140 -2.66 -26.33 -4.18
CA LYS A 140 -3.17 -27.04 -5.37
C LYS A 140 -2.17 -27.05 -6.52
N CYS A 141 -0.96 -27.51 -6.24
CA CYS A 141 0.11 -27.65 -7.21
C CYS A 141 0.95 -28.88 -6.86
N LYS A 142 0.91 -29.90 -7.72
CA LYS A 142 1.72 -31.11 -7.53
C LYS A 142 3.16 -30.86 -7.98
N SER A 143 4.11 -31.14 -7.10
CA SER A 143 5.51 -31.34 -7.49
C SER A 143 5.62 -32.59 -8.36
N ALA A 144 6.50 -32.55 -9.35
CA ALA A 144 6.85 -33.72 -10.18
C ALA A 144 7.45 -34.87 -9.33
#